data_AF-A0A960IVV9-F1
#
_entry.id   AF-A0A960IVV9-F1
#
_cell.length_a   1.000
_cell.length_b   1.000
_cell.length_c   1.000
_cell.angle_alpha   90.00
_cell.angle_beta   90.00
_cell.angle_gamma   90.00
#
_symmetry.space_group_name_H-M   'P 1'
#
loop_
_entity.id
_entity.type
_entity.pdbx_description
1 polymer ?
#
loop_
_entity_poly.entity_id
_entity_poly.type
_entity_poly.pdbx_seq_one_letter_code
_entity_poly.pdbx_strand_id
1 'polypeptide(L)'
;VVSVPPGMREAVAEVIATGADRFAGIGSDIAEPGVAETAYADTPLAPLLTLFDASERLGGQLGAITSPLLIVTSRQDHVVPPENSDVLAAAASGPVERLWCERSYHVVTQDYDRELVFDATVDFVAKVTAGA
;
A
#
# COMPACT_ATOMS: atom_id res chain seq x y z
N VAL A 1 1.78 6.95 -2.08
CA VAL A 1 1.98 7.70 -0.81
C VAL A 1 1.00 7.13 0.18
N VAL A 2 1.44 6.68 1.34
CA VAL A 2 0.51 6.32 2.41
C VAL A 2 0.01 7.63 2.99
N SER A 3 -1.26 7.97 2.71
CA SER A 3 -1.91 9.09 3.37
C SER A 3 -2.01 8.79 4.86
N VAL A 4 -1.39 9.64 5.69
CA VAL A 4 -1.49 9.54 7.14
C VAL A 4 -2.78 10.21 7.56
N PRO A 5 -3.72 9.52 8.24
CA PRO A 5 -4.94 10.14 8.72
C PRO A 5 -4.62 11.35 9.62
N PRO A 6 -5.37 12.46 9.51
CA PRO A 6 -5.18 13.62 10.37
C PRO A 6 -5.22 13.23 11.86
N GLY A 7 -4.24 13.71 12.64
CA GLY A 7 -4.16 13.42 14.08
C GLY A 7 -3.52 12.08 14.44
N MET A 8 -3.27 11.18 13.47
CA MET A 8 -2.70 9.86 13.77
C MET A 8 -1.26 9.95 14.28
N ARG A 9 -0.46 10.88 13.74
CA ARG A 9 0.93 11.07 14.19
C ARG A 9 0.98 11.54 15.65
N GLU A 10 0.16 12.53 15.99
CA GLU A 10 0.03 13.06 17.34
C GLU A 10 -0.42 11.96 18.31
N ALA A 11 -1.45 11.19 17.94
CA ALA A 11 -1.92 10.07 18.73
C ALA A 11 -0.83 9.02 18.99
N VAL A 12 -0.04 8.65 17.97
CA VAL A 12 1.09 7.72 18.12
C VAL A 12 2.15 8.29 19.07
N ALA A 13 2.48 9.58 18.94
CA ALA A 13 3.46 10.24 19.81
C ALA A 13 2.99 10.30 21.27
N GLU A 14 1.71 10.56 21.51
CA GLU A 14 1.11 10.54 22.85
C GLU A 14 1.17 9.15 23.48
N VAL A 15 0.88 8.09 22.72
CA VAL A 15 1.00 6.71 23.22
C VAL A 15 2.45 6.39 23.60
N ILE A 16 3.43 6.79 22.77
CA ILE A 16 4.86 6.62 23.12
C ILE A 16 5.19 7.35 24.42
N ALA A 17 4.63 8.55 24.65
CA ALA A 17 4.87 9.33 25.86
C ALA A 17 4.34 8.64 27.14
N THR A 18 3.39 7.70 27.03
CA THR A 18 2.94 6.85 28.16
C THR A 18 3.93 5.75 28.53
N GLY A 19 4.96 5.53 27.72
CA GLY A 19 5.95 4.45 27.87
C GLY A 19 5.64 3.19 27.05
N ALA A 20 4.54 3.18 26.29
CA ALA A 20 4.23 2.09 25.36
C ALA A 20 5.12 2.17 24.11
N ASP A 21 5.61 1.01 23.65
CA ASP A 21 6.46 0.90 22.45
C ASP A 21 5.73 0.30 21.24
N ARG A 22 4.53 -0.24 21.45
CA ARG A 22 3.72 -0.95 20.44
C ARG A 22 2.22 -0.78 20.69
N PHE A 23 1.42 -1.01 19.64
CA PHE A 23 -0.02 -1.29 19.75
C PHE A 23 -0.37 -2.62 19.08
N ALA A 24 -1.61 -3.09 19.25
CA ALA A 24 -2.12 -4.24 18.49
C ALA A 24 -2.08 -3.95 16.98
N GLY A 25 -1.60 -4.90 16.19
CA GLY A 25 -1.57 -4.79 14.74
C GLY A 25 -2.98 -4.63 14.15
N ILE A 26 -3.04 -4.15 12.91
CA ILE A 26 -4.30 -3.98 12.17
C ILE A 26 -5.04 -5.32 11.99
N GLY A 27 -4.28 -6.42 12.01
CA GLY A 27 -4.79 -7.76 11.74
C GLY A 27 -4.74 -8.08 10.25
N SER A 28 -5.50 -9.10 9.85
CA SER A 28 -5.59 -9.55 8.45
C SER A 28 -6.71 -8.83 7.72
N ASP A 29 -6.38 -8.03 6.71
CA ASP A 29 -7.37 -7.40 5.81
C ASP A 29 -7.43 -8.18 4.48
N ILE A 30 -8.08 -9.35 4.55
CA ILE A 30 -8.31 -10.30 3.45
C ILE A 30 -9.80 -10.64 3.42
N ALA A 31 -10.41 -10.64 2.23
CA ALA A 31 -11.81 -10.95 2.03
C ALA A 31 -12.09 -12.47 2.00
N GLU A 32 -11.15 -13.28 1.52
CA GLU A 32 -11.29 -14.74 1.45
C GLU A 32 -11.40 -15.40 2.84
N PRO A 33 -12.53 -16.04 3.19
CA PRO A 33 -12.71 -16.69 4.48
C PRO A 33 -11.72 -17.85 4.69
N GLY A 34 -11.13 -17.92 5.88
CA GLY A 34 -10.18 -18.97 6.22
C GLY A 34 -8.75 -18.73 5.73
N VAL A 35 -8.52 -17.64 5.00
CA VAL A 35 -7.17 -17.12 4.70
C VAL A 35 -6.86 -16.03 5.72
N ALA A 36 -5.63 -16.03 6.23
CA ALA A 36 -5.15 -15.03 7.16
C ALA A 36 -3.76 -14.54 6.74
N GLU A 37 -3.58 -13.23 6.76
CA GLU A 37 -2.31 -12.59 6.50
C GLU A 37 -1.26 -13.06 7.52
N THR A 38 -0.06 -13.36 7.02
CA THR A 38 1.11 -13.56 7.89
C THR A 38 1.68 -12.19 8.29
N ALA A 39 1.29 -11.70 9.47
CA ALA A 39 1.74 -10.43 10.02
C ALA A 39 2.14 -10.55 11.50
N TYR A 40 2.85 -9.55 12.01
CA TYR A 40 3.11 -9.44 13.45
C TYR A 40 1.81 -9.12 14.20
N ALA A 41 1.69 -9.64 15.42
CA ALA A 41 0.55 -9.36 16.29
C ALA A 41 0.49 -7.90 16.76
N ASP A 42 1.65 -7.23 16.81
CA ASP A 42 1.80 -5.85 17.27
C ASP A 42 2.57 -4.99 16.25
N THR A 43 2.29 -3.69 16.23
CA THR A 43 3.04 -2.71 15.43
C THR A 43 3.90 -1.85 16.36
N PRO A 44 5.22 -1.80 16.14
CA PRO A 44 6.11 -0.93 16.90
C PRO A 44 5.91 0.55 16.51
N LEU A 45 5.76 1.42 17.50
CA LEU A 45 5.33 2.81 17.30
C LEU A 45 6.44 3.71 16.76
N ALA A 46 7.69 3.51 17.18
CA ALA A 46 8.82 4.30 16.68
C ALA A 46 9.04 4.09 15.16
N PRO A 47 9.08 2.85 14.64
CA PRO A 47 9.07 2.60 13.20
C PRO A 47 7.85 3.18 12.48
N LEU A 48 6.66 3.14 13.08
CA LEU A 48 5.45 3.73 12.49
C LEU A 48 5.61 5.25 12.27
N LEU A 49 6.22 5.98 13.20
CA LEU A 49 6.53 7.40 13.00
C LEU A 49 7.49 7.61 11.81
N THR A 50 8.52 6.77 11.68
CA THR A 50 9.46 6.86 10.54
C THR A 50 8.81 6.51 9.20
N LEU A 51 7.79 5.65 9.20
CA LEU A 51 6.98 5.37 8.00
C LEU A 51 6.22 6.61 7.55
N PHE A 52 5.67 7.39 8.49
CA PHE A 52 5.00 8.66 8.16
C PHE A 52 5.99 9.67 7.55
N ASP A 53 7.19 9.81 8.14
CA ASP A 53 8.25 10.69 7.60
C ASP A 53 8.67 10.27 6.18
N ALA A 54 8.84 8.96 5.97
CA ALA A 54 9.19 8.41 4.67
C ALA A 54 8.10 8.64 3.63
N SER A 55 6.82 8.51 4.03
CA SER A 55 5.66 8.70 3.14
C SER A 55 5.53 10.15 2.67
N GLU A 56 5.73 11.11 3.58
CA GLU A 56 5.71 12.54 3.25
C GLU A 56 6.86 12.89 2.29
N ARG A 57 8.10 12.45 2.62
CA ARG A 57 9.27 12.68 1.78
C ARG A 57 9.11 12.09 0.38
N LEU A 58 8.60 10.85 0.28
CA LEU A 58 8.39 10.18 -1.00
C LEU A 58 7.29 10.85 -1.83
N GLY A 59 6.26 11.41 -1.17
CA GLY A 59 5.20 12.16 -1.85
C GLY A 59 5.72 13.31 -2.70
N GLY A 60 6.70 14.06 -2.19
CA GLY A 60 7.36 15.14 -2.95
C GLY A 60 8.26 14.65 -4.09
N GLN A 61 8.51 13.35 -4.20
CA GLN A 61 9.45 12.76 -5.16
C GLN A 61 8.78 11.88 -6.21
N LEU A 62 7.47 11.65 -6.14
CA LEU A 62 6.75 10.78 -7.08
C LEU A 62 6.92 11.20 -8.56
N GLY A 63 7.06 12.50 -8.83
CA GLY A 63 7.32 13.02 -10.17
C GLY A 63 8.63 12.54 -10.80
N ALA A 64 9.58 12.06 -10.00
CA ALA A 64 10.83 11.50 -10.51
C ALA A 64 10.66 10.08 -11.10
N ILE A 65 9.49 9.45 -10.94
CA ILE A 65 9.22 8.12 -11.49
C ILE A 65 8.94 8.24 -12.99
N THR A 66 9.92 7.91 -13.81
CA THR A 66 9.84 7.94 -15.28
C THR A 66 9.72 6.56 -15.92
N SER A 67 9.93 5.49 -15.16
CA SER A 67 9.73 4.12 -15.61
C SER A 67 8.24 3.83 -15.87
N PRO A 68 7.91 2.88 -16.75
CA PRO A 68 6.55 2.34 -16.84
C PRO A 68 6.05 1.83 -15.48
N LEU A 69 4.77 2.03 -15.19
CA LEU A 69 4.12 1.60 -13.95
C LEU A 69 2.87 0.77 -14.23
N LEU A 70 2.74 -0.34 -13.50
CA LEU A 70 1.46 -1.01 -13.26
C LEU A 70 1.04 -0.70 -11.82
N ILE A 71 -0.10 -0.02 -11.66
CA ILE A 71 -0.69 0.28 -10.35
C ILE A 71 -1.87 -0.67 -10.13
N VAL A 72 -1.71 -1.58 -9.17
CA VAL A 72 -2.76 -2.52 -8.73
C VAL A 72 -3.46 -1.93 -7.51
N THR A 73 -4.79 -1.94 -7.49
CA THR A 73 -5.56 -1.32 -6.39
C THR A 73 -6.81 -2.13 -6.09
N SER A 74 -6.98 -2.52 -4.83
CA SER A 74 -8.23 -3.09 -4.33
C SER A 74 -9.30 -2.01 -4.24
N ARG A 75 -10.51 -2.32 -4.71
CA ARG A 75 -11.65 -1.39 -4.60
C ARG A 75 -12.06 -1.17 -3.15
N GLN A 76 -11.91 -2.21 -2.33
CA GLN A 76 -12.32 -2.25 -0.92
C GLN A 76 -11.10 -2.42 -0.02
N ASP A 77 -10.20 -1.44 0.00
CA ASP A 77 -9.04 -1.44 0.90
C ASP A 77 -9.39 -0.68 2.20
N HIS A 78 -9.27 -1.35 3.35
CA HIS A 78 -9.58 -0.76 4.66
C HIS A 78 -8.35 -0.21 5.40
N VAL A 79 -7.16 -0.38 4.82
CA VAL A 79 -5.88 0.00 5.43
C VAL A 79 -5.30 1.22 4.74
N VAL A 80 -5.29 1.22 3.41
CA VAL A 80 -4.78 2.30 2.57
C VAL A 80 -5.89 2.79 1.66
N PRO A 81 -6.31 4.07 1.76
CA PRO A 81 -7.36 4.62 0.90
C PRO A 81 -7.06 4.38 -0.60
N PRO A 82 -7.97 3.78 -1.38
CA PRO A 82 -7.76 3.49 -2.80
C PRO A 82 -7.38 4.71 -3.64
N GLU A 83 -7.78 5.92 -3.23
CA GLU A 83 -7.46 7.21 -3.87
C GLU A 83 -5.95 7.50 -3.88
N ASN A 84 -5.17 6.86 -3.01
CA ASN A 84 -3.71 6.95 -3.05
C ASN A 84 -3.15 6.45 -4.39
N SER A 85 -3.86 5.55 -5.08
CA SER A 85 -3.52 5.11 -6.44
C SER A 85 -3.68 6.23 -7.47
N ASP A 86 -4.69 7.10 -7.32
CA ASP A 86 -4.90 8.25 -8.19
C ASP A 86 -3.81 9.31 -7.98
N VAL A 87 -3.42 9.55 -6.72
CA VAL A 87 -2.29 10.44 -6.39
C VAL A 87 -1.00 9.96 -7.04
N LEU A 88 -0.71 8.65 -6.98
CA LEU A 88 0.47 8.09 -7.63
C LEU A 88 0.39 8.23 -9.16
N ALA A 89 -0.74 7.85 -9.76
CA ALA A 89 -0.94 7.92 -11.20
C ALA A 89 -0.83 9.35 -11.75
N ALA A 90 -1.34 10.34 -11.01
CA ALA A 90 -1.30 11.75 -11.41
C ALA A 90 0.09 12.37 -11.23
N ALA A 91 0.87 11.91 -10.25
CA ALA A 91 2.18 12.47 -9.95
C ALA A 91 3.31 11.86 -10.79
N ALA A 92 3.24 10.58 -11.16
CA ALA A 92 4.29 9.92 -11.93
C ALA A 92 4.46 10.52 -13.34
N SER A 93 5.70 10.52 -13.84
CA SER A 93 6.04 11.04 -15.18
C SER A 93 6.11 9.94 -16.26
N GLY A 94 6.23 8.67 -15.86
CA GLY A 94 6.25 7.52 -16.77
C GLY A 94 4.85 7.08 -17.24
N PRO A 95 4.76 6.18 -18.23
CA PRO A 95 3.48 5.64 -18.66
C PRO A 95 2.85 4.78 -17.55
N VAL A 96 1.55 4.95 -17.32
CA VAL A 96 0.81 4.30 -16.24
C VAL A 96 -0.27 3.39 -16.79
N GLU A 97 -0.29 2.15 -16.28
CA GLU A 97 -1.37 1.19 -16.42
C GLU A 97 -1.99 0.90 -15.05
N ARG A 98 -3.29 0.60 -15.05
CA ARG A 98 -4.05 0.41 -13.80
C ARG A 98 -4.82 -0.89 -13.84
N LEU A 99 -4.83 -1.59 -12.72
CA LEU A 99 -5.62 -2.77 -12.46
C LEU A 99 -6.44 -2.58 -11.19
N TRP A 100 -7.76 -2.72 -11.32
CA TRP A 100 -8.67 -2.69 -10.17
C TRP A 100 -9.06 -4.12 -9.78
N CYS A 101 -8.87 -4.45 -8.51
CA CYS A 101 -9.25 -5.72 -7.91
C CYS A 101 -10.58 -5.53 -7.15
N GLU A 102 -11.65 -6.12 -7.65
CA GLU A 102 -13.01 -5.85 -7.16
C GLU A 102 -13.43 -6.76 -5.99
N ARG A 103 -12.74 -7.90 -5.81
CA ARG A 103 -13.12 -8.96 -4.86
C ARG A 103 -12.20 -9.04 -3.65
N SER A 104 -11.15 -8.24 -3.61
CA SER A 104 -10.09 -8.34 -2.60
C SER A 104 -10.01 -7.10 -1.71
N TYR A 105 -9.49 -7.28 -0.50
CA TYR A 105 -9.15 -6.22 0.46
C TYR A 105 -7.67 -5.82 0.33
N HIS A 106 -7.06 -5.24 1.38
CA HIS A 106 -5.70 -4.68 1.31
C HIS A 106 -4.65 -5.69 0.86
N VAL A 107 -4.69 -6.93 1.36
CA VAL A 107 -3.68 -7.95 1.07
C VAL A 107 -4.02 -8.72 -0.22
N VAL A 108 -4.20 -7.98 -1.31
CA VAL A 108 -4.68 -8.49 -2.62
C VAL A 108 -3.89 -9.68 -3.17
N THR A 109 -2.61 -9.79 -2.83
CA THR A 109 -1.72 -10.88 -3.27
C THR A 109 -2.01 -12.22 -2.59
N GLN A 110 -2.80 -12.23 -1.52
CA GLN A 110 -3.23 -13.44 -0.80
C GLN A 110 -4.75 -13.65 -0.88
N ASP A 111 -5.48 -12.77 -1.57
CA ASP A 111 -6.93 -12.72 -1.59
C ASP A 111 -7.51 -13.30 -2.89
N TYR A 112 -8.81 -13.10 -3.14
CA TYR A 112 -9.53 -13.64 -4.29
C TYR A 112 -8.94 -13.27 -5.65
N ASP A 113 -8.40 -12.05 -5.80
CA ASP A 113 -7.87 -11.56 -7.08
C ASP A 113 -6.36 -11.82 -7.25
N ARG A 114 -5.74 -12.64 -6.37
CA ARG A 114 -4.29 -12.91 -6.44
C ARG A 114 -3.80 -13.38 -7.81
N GLU A 115 -4.53 -14.29 -8.47
CA GLU A 115 -4.16 -14.82 -9.79
C GLU A 115 -4.22 -13.72 -10.86
N LEU A 116 -5.23 -12.83 -10.79
CA LEU A 116 -5.33 -11.67 -11.67
C LEU A 116 -4.14 -10.72 -11.49
N VAL A 117 -3.69 -10.51 -10.25
CA VAL A 117 -2.49 -9.72 -9.96
C VAL A 117 -1.23 -10.38 -10.51
N PHE A 118 -1.09 -11.69 -10.35
CA PHE A 118 0.07 -12.43 -10.85
C PHE A 118 0.16 -12.38 -12.37
N ASP A 119 -0.93 -12.68 -13.07
CA ASP A 119 -1.00 -12.65 -14.53
C ASP A 119 -0.68 -11.25 -15.07
N ALA A 120 -1.34 -10.22 -14.54
CA ALA A 120 -1.12 -8.84 -14.97
C ALA A 120 0.31 -8.36 -14.72
N THR A 121 0.94 -8.80 -13.63
CA THR A 121 2.33 -8.46 -13.32
C THR A 121 3.30 -9.11 -14.31
N VAL A 122 3.12 -10.39 -14.63
CA VAL A 122 3.95 -11.12 -15.60
C VAL A 122 3.79 -10.52 -17.00
N ASP A 123 2.56 -10.26 -17.43
CA ASP A 123 2.25 -9.65 -18.72
C ASP A 123 2.84 -8.24 -18.84
N PHE A 124 2.75 -7.44 -17.77
CA PHE A 124 3.35 -6.12 -17.73
C PHE A 124 4.86 -6.16 -17.90
N VAL A 125 5.55 -7.03 -17.13
CA VAL A 125 7.00 -7.23 -17.25
C VAL A 125 7.37 -7.64 -18.66
N ALA A 126 6.72 -8.68 -19.20
CA ALA A 126 6.99 -9.18 -20.55
C ALA A 126 6.86 -8.06 -21.59
N LYS A 127 5.80 -7.25 -21.50
CA LYS A 127 5.57 -6.12 -22.40
C LYS A 127 6.65 -5.04 -22.30
N VAL A 128 7.05 -4.63 -21.09
CA VAL A 128 8.04 -3.54 -20.93
C VAL A 128 9.47 -3.99 -21.25
N THR A 129 9.75 -5.30 -21.27
CA THR A 129 11.06 -5.85 -21.63
C THR A 129 11.14 -6.41 -23.05
N ALA A 130 10.02 -6.59 -23.77
CA ALA A 130 10.00 -7.23 -25.10
C ALA A 130 10.77 -6.47 -26.20
N GLY A 131 11.17 -5.22 -25.95
CA GLY A 131 11.99 -4.41 -26.86
C GLY A 131 13.35 -4.00 -26.29
N ALA A 132 13.81 -4.63 -25.20
CA ALA A 132 15.12 -4.40 -24.58
C ALA A 132 16.21 -5.31 -25.17
#